data_AF-A0A7W0UZB2-F1
#
_entry.id   AF-A0A7W0UZB2-F1
#
_cell.length_a   1.000
_cell.length_b   1.000
_cell.length_c   1.000
_cell.angle_alpha   90.00
_cell.angle_beta   90.00
_cell.angle_gamma   90.00
#
_symmetry.space_group_name_H-M   'P 1'
#
loop_
_entity.id
_entity.type
_entity.pdbx_description
1 polymer ?
#
loop_
_entity_poly.entity_id
_entity_poly.type
_entity_poly.pdbx_seq_one_letter_code
_entity_poly.pdbx_strand_id
1 'polypeptide(L)'
;MNPDKEREVDARIAESIFGLPTQFVKRGDGYLIPEDYYLVQERPDGSGKDFKKLPSYSTDMTDVWSVVERMIQDKWRFQLSYAPQGSGDWKASFVSAENLEGNAADPNFALAICLAASKAVEARQTNDAPETVHNPLAGAPP
;
A
#
# COMPACT_ATOMS: atom_id res chain seq x y z
N MET A 1 1.94 19.30 -5.86
CA MET A 1 1.63 18.03 -5.17
C MET A 1 1.35 18.33 -3.71
N ASN A 2 0.40 17.61 -3.08
CA ASN A 2 0.13 17.79 -1.64
C ASN A 2 0.94 16.73 -0.88
N PRO A 3 1.95 17.10 -0.06
CA PRO A 3 2.81 16.15 0.66
C PRO A 3 2.03 15.17 1.54
N ASP A 4 0.88 15.60 2.08
CA ASP A 4 0.03 14.75 2.91
C ASP A 4 -0.44 13.50 2.16
N LYS A 5 -0.75 13.63 0.86
CA LYS A 5 -1.22 12.53 0.01
C LYS A 5 -0.12 11.52 -0.30
N GLU A 6 1.12 11.96 -0.40
CA GLU A 6 2.28 11.07 -0.64
C GLU A 6 2.54 10.20 0.59
N ARG A 7 2.45 10.80 1.79
CA ARG A 7 2.63 10.07 3.05
C ARG A 7 1.49 9.10 3.35
N GLU A 8 0.26 9.43 2.97
CA GLU A 8 -0.86 8.48 3.01
C GLU A 8 -0.58 7.25 2.13
N VAL A 9 -0.02 7.44 0.93
CA VAL A 9 0.38 6.34 0.05
C VAL A 9 1.50 5.53 0.67
N ASP A 10 2.53 6.16 1.22
CA ASP A 10 3.65 5.48 1.88
C ASP A 10 3.19 4.57 3.02
N ALA A 11 2.27 5.07 3.86
CA ALA A 11 1.75 4.29 4.97
C ALA A 11 0.91 3.11 4.48
N ARG A 12 0.07 3.34 3.47
CA ARG A 12 -0.71 2.28 2.85
C ARG A 12 0.16 1.17 2.27
N ILE A 13 1.29 1.52 1.65
CA ILE A 13 2.28 0.56 1.15
C ILE A 13 2.90 -0.23 2.30
N ALA A 14 3.33 0.45 3.37
CA ALA A 14 3.88 -0.21 4.55
C ALA A 14 2.92 -1.23 5.15
N GLU A 15 1.63 -0.89 5.27
CA GLU A 15 0.62 -1.77 5.84
C GLU A 15 0.25 -2.92 4.90
N SER A 16 -0.09 -2.61 3.65
CA SER A 16 -0.70 -3.60 2.74
C SER A 16 0.31 -4.52 2.06
N ILE A 17 1.53 -4.06 1.83
CA ILE A 17 2.56 -4.81 1.09
C ILE A 17 3.63 -5.38 2.03
N PHE A 18 4.02 -4.60 3.04
CA PHE A 18 5.04 -5.03 4.00
C PHE A 18 4.47 -5.57 5.32
N GLY A 19 3.15 -5.43 5.57
CA GLY A 19 2.52 -5.87 6.81
C GLY A 19 2.99 -5.10 8.05
N LEU A 20 3.50 -3.88 7.86
CA LEU A 20 4.02 -3.04 8.94
C LEU A 20 2.86 -2.23 9.55
N PRO A 21 2.59 -2.35 10.87
CA PRO A 21 1.54 -1.57 11.49
C PRO A 21 1.94 -0.09 11.54
N THR A 22 1.28 0.73 10.73
CA THR A 22 1.47 2.18 10.80
C THR A 22 0.50 2.76 11.82
N GLN A 23 0.97 3.71 12.63
CA GLN A 23 0.11 4.44 13.56
C GLN A 23 0.34 5.92 13.31
N PHE A 24 -0.66 6.57 12.72
CA PHE A 24 -0.70 8.02 12.61
C PHE A 24 -1.05 8.62 13.97
N VAL A 25 -0.05 9.10 14.70
CA VAL A 25 -0.25 9.73 16.01
C VAL A 25 -0.48 11.22 15.80
N LYS A 26 -1.75 11.67 15.83
CA LYS A 26 -2.09 13.10 15.98
C LYS A 26 -2.02 13.49 17.46
N ARG A 27 -1.38 14.61 17.84
CA ARG A 27 -1.39 15.08 19.25
C ARG A 27 -1.50 16.59 19.43
N GLY A 28 -2.28 16.99 20.44
CA GLY A 28 -2.53 18.36 20.87
C GLY A 28 -1.58 18.94 21.94
N ASP A 29 -0.60 18.17 22.46
CA ASP A 29 0.06 18.53 23.73
C ASP A 29 1.61 18.43 23.75
N GLY A 30 2.31 18.84 22.68
CA GLY A 30 3.67 19.38 22.81
C GLY A 30 4.91 18.45 22.79
N TYR A 31 4.81 17.19 22.35
CA TYR A 31 6.00 16.38 21.99
C TYR A 31 5.92 15.95 20.52
N LEU A 32 6.92 16.36 19.73
CA LEU A 32 7.00 16.15 18.28
C LEU A 32 7.48 14.72 17.98
N ILE A 33 6.58 13.87 17.48
CA ILE A 33 6.97 12.76 16.61
C ILE A 33 6.40 13.14 15.23
N PRO A 34 7.24 13.39 14.21
CA PRO A 34 6.76 13.72 12.87
C PRO A 34 5.80 12.65 12.37
N GLU A 35 4.89 13.01 11.47
CA GLU A 35 3.84 12.20 10.83
C GLU A 35 4.38 11.03 9.95
N ASP A 36 5.61 10.60 10.22
CA ASP A 36 6.48 9.82 9.37
C ASP A 36 7.00 8.54 10.03
N TYR A 37 6.40 8.04 11.09
CA TYR A 37 6.92 6.88 11.83
C TYR A 37 5.90 5.75 11.93
N TYR A 38 6.36 4.52 11.78
CA TYR A 38 5.58 3.31 12.06
C TYR A 38 6.09 2.64 13.34
N LEU A 39 5.19 1.89 13.99
CA LEU A 39 5.52 1.11 15.17
C LEU A 39 6.32 -0.11 14.73
N VAL A 40 7.55 -0.23 15.21
CA VAL A 40 8.39 -1.42 14.97
C VAL A 40 7.97 -2.53 15.90
N GLN A 41 7.87 -2.23 17.20
CA GLN A 41 7.54 -3.21 18.24
C GLN A 41 7.14 -2.48 19.54
N GLU A 42 6.25 -3.11 20.32
CA GLU A 42 6.05 -2.74 21.72
C GLU A 42 7.13 -3.42 22.57
N ARG A 43 7.84 -2.64 23.39
CA ARG A 43 8.94 -3.21 24.16
C ARG A 43 8.41 -4.27 25.14
N PRO A 44 9.07 -5.43 25.25
CA PRO A 44 8.60 -6.54 26.10
C PRO A 44 8.46 -6.18 27.58
N ASP A 45 9.18 -5.15 28.03
CA ASP A 45 9.18 -4.64 29.39
C ASP A 45 8.06 -3.62 29.68
N GLY A 46 7.22 -3.31 28.67
CA GLY A 46 6.15 -2.31 28.77
C GLY A 46 6.65 -0.87 28.90
N SER A 47 7.96 -0.61 28.75
CA SER A 47 8.56 0.72 28.93
C SER A 47 8.24 1.71 27.80
N GLY A 48 7.66 1.23 26.70
CA GLY A 48 7.24 2.08 25.59
C GLY A 48 7.16 1.35 24.26
N LYS A 49 7.12 2.16 23.20
CA LYS A 49 6.99 1.75 21.81
C LYS A 49 8.25 2.18 21.05
N ASP A 50 8.82 1.28 20.25
CA ASP A 50 9.91 1.63 19.35
C ASP A 50 9.33 2.02 17.99
N PHE A 51 9.67 3.23 17.56
CA PHE A 51 9.21 3.79 16.31
C PHE A 51 10.36 3.90 15.32
N LYS A 52 10.10 3.62 14.04
CA LYS A 52 11.06 3.83 12.95
C LYS A 52 10.43 4.69 11.87
N LYS A 53 11.26 5.49 11.22
CA LYS A 53 10.82 6.35 10.13
C LYS A 53 10.29 5.47 8.98
N LEU A 54 9.06 5.76 8.58
CA LEU A 54 8.38 5.24 7.40
C LEU A 54 9.18 5.63 6.15
N PRO A 55 9.60 4.65 5.33
CA PRO A 55 10.28 4.91 4.08
C PRO A 55 9.45 5.79 3.15
N SER A 56 10.12 6.45 2.23
CA SER A 56 9.54 7.39 1.29
C SER A 56 9.18 6.67 -0.02
N TYR A 57 8.37 5.61 0.04
CA TYR A 57 8.07 4.74 -1.10
C TYR A 57 7.54 5.48 -2.33
N SER A 58 6.77 6.56 -2.16
CA SER A 58 6.14 7.29 -3.25
C SER A 58 7.02 8.39 -3.86
N THR A 59 8.21 8.63 -3.30
CA THR A 59 9.10 9.74 -3.69
C THR A 59 10.57 9.35 -3.84
N ASP A 60 11.06 8.39 -3.07
CA ASP A 60 12.43 7.88 -3.13
C ASP A 60 12.55 6.66 -4.05
N MET A 61 13.56 6.68 -4.92
CA MET A 61 13.79 5.64 -5.92
C MET A 61 14.21 4.30 -5.29
N THR A 62 14.97 4.33 -4.21
CA THR A 62 15.47 3.12 -3.54
C THR A 62 14.34 2.46 -2.77
N ASP A 63 13.56 3.26 -2.04
CA ASP A 63 12.43 2.78 -1.27
C ASP A 63 11.35 2.20 -2.19
N VAL A 64 11.02 2.87 -3.30
CA VAL A 64 10.01 2.35 -4.24
C VAL A 64 10.42 1.02 -4.88
N TRP A 65 11.72 0.81 -5.12
CA TRP A 65 12.19 -0.46 -5.67
C TRP A 65 11.96 -1.63 -4.71
N SER A 66 12.04 -1.38 -3.40
CA SER A 66 11.70 -2.39 -2.38
C SER A 66 10.24 -2.85 -2.50
N VAL A 67 9.32 -1.97 -2.94
CA VAL A 67 7.92 -2.32 -3.22
C VAL A 67 7.84 -3.31 -4.38
N VAL A 68 8.56 -3.03 -5.47
CA VAL A 68 8.61 -3.90 -6.66
C VAL A 68 9.15 -5.27 -6.29
N GLU A 69 10.27 -5.32 -5.57
CA GLU A 69 10.90 -6.57 -5.14
C GLU A 69 9.95 -7.41 -4.27
N ARG A 70 9.27 -6.77 -3.33
CA ARG A 70 8.29 -7.43 -2.46
C ARG A 70 7.11 -8.01 -3.27
N MET A 71 6.55 -7.23 -4.20
CA MET A 71 5.46 -7.70 -5.07
C MET A 71 5.91 -8.88 -5.96
N ILE A 72 7.14 -8.85 -6.49
CA ILE A 72 7.68 -9.97 -7.28
C ILE A 72 7.84 -11.24 -6.41
N GLN A 73 8.29 -11.10 -5.16
CA GLN A 73 8.34 -12.22 -4.20
C GLN A 73 6.95 -12.82 -3.98
N ASP A 74 5.91 -11.98 -3.93
CA ASP A 74 4.49 -12.34 -3.81
C ASP A 74 3.84 -12.76 -5.15
N LYS A 75 4.67 -13.15 -6.13
CA LYS A 75 4.32 -13.73 -7.43
C LYS A 75 3.56 -12.81 -8.38
N TRP A 76 3.80 -11.51 -8.28
CA TRP A 76 3.34 -10.54 -9.26
C TRP A 76 4.39 -10.33 -10.36
N ARG A 77 3.92 -10.19 -11.60
CA ARG A 77 4.74 -9.71 -12.73
C ARG A 77 4.62 -8.21 -12.81
N PHE A 78 5.75 -7.52 -12.92
CA PHE A 78 5.82 -6.06 -12.95
C PHE A 78 6.18 -5.54 -14.34
N GLN A 79 5.53 -4.47 -14.77
CA GLN A 79 5.90 -3.71 -15.96
C GLN A 79 5.77 -2.21 -15.68
N LEU A 80 6.75 -1.45 -16.15
CA LEU A 80 6.79 0.00 -16.11
C LEU A 80 7.05 0.53 -17.52
N SER A 81 6.29 1.54 -17.94
CA SER A 81 6.48 2.19 -19.22
C SER A 81 6.30 3.71 -19.10
N TYR A 82 7.03 4.46 -19.92
CA TYR A 82 6.87 5.90 -20.03
C TYR A 82 6.22 6.22 -21.37
N ALA A 83 5.20 7.08 -21.39
CA ALA A 83 4.49 7.49 -22.61
C ALA A 83 4.86 8.93 -23.00
N PRO A 84 6.01 9.15 -23.68
CA PRO A 84 6.51 10.49 -24.00
C PRO A 84 5.63 11.26 -25.01
N GLN A 85 4.88 10.56 -25.86
CA GLN A 85 4.02 11.17 -26.89
C GLN A 85 2.53 11.24 -26.48
N GLY A 86 2.23 11.09 -25.19
CA GLY A 86 0.87 11.10 -24.65
C GLY A 86 0.73 12.08 -23.48
N SER A 87 0.26 11.60 -22.33
CA SER A 87 0.08 12.41 -21.12
C SER A 87 1.39 12.85 -20.46
N GLY A 88 2.53 12.27 -20.85
CA GLY A 88 3.81 12.51 -20.18
C GLY A 88 3.96 11.74 -18.86
N ASP A 89 3.11 10.73 -18.63
CA ASP A 89 3.08 9.94 -17.39
C ASP A 89 3.86 8.63 -17.50
N TRP A 90 4.29 8.16 -16.34
CA TRP A 90 4.69 6.78 -16.12
C TRP A 90 3.47 5.91 -15.90
N LYS A 91 3.48 4.70 -16.48
CA LYS A 91 2.44 3.68 -16.32
C LYS A 91 3.05 2.45 -15.70
N ALA A 92 2.55 2.04 -14.54
CA ALA A 92 2.97 0.86 -13.83
C ALA A 92 1.84 -0.17 -13.78
N SER A 93 2.20 -1.45 -13.91
CA SER A 93 1.26 -2.57 -13.85
C SER A 93 1.84 -3.75 -13.08
N PHE A 94 1.02 -4.35 -12.23
CA PHE A 94 1.29 -5.64 -11.58
C PHE A 94 0.22 -6.64 -11.99
N VAL A 95 0.65 -7.83 -12.45
CA VAL A 95 -0.26 -8.90 -12.89
C VAL A 95 0.07 -10.22 -12.18
N SER A 96 -0.91 -10.83 -11.53
CA SER A 96 -0.74 -12.12 -10.85
C SER A 96 -0.88 -13.30 -11.83
N ALA A 97 -0.56 -14.52 -11.39
CA ALA A 97 -0.80 -15.74 -12.17
C ALA A 97 -2.31 -16.01 -12.44
N GLU A 98 -3.19 -15.46 -11.61
CA GLU A 98 -4.65 -15.57 -11.72
C GLU A 98 -5.24 -14.43 -12.57
N ASN A 99 -4.40 -13.62 -13.20
CA ASN A 99 -4.79 -12.43 -13.97
C ASN A 99 -5.50 -11.35 -13.13
N LEU A 100 -5.18 -11.26 -11.84
CA LEU A 100 -5.50 -10.07 -11.06
C LEU A 100 -4.53 -8.96 -11.48
N GLU A 101 -5.04 -7.73 -11.56
CA GLU A 101 -4.25 -6.61 -12.07
C GLU A 101 -4.33 -5.38 -11.17
N GLY A 102 -3.19 -4.72 -10.98
CA GLY A 102 -3.10 -3.38 -10.45
C GLY A 102 -2.42 -2.46 -11.44
N ASN A 103 -3.15 -1.47 -11.96
CA ASN A 103 -2.67 -0.55 -12.99
C ASN A 103 -2.80 0.91 -12.53
N ALA A 104 -1.75 1.70 -12.69
CA ALA A 104 -1.79 3.13 -12.40
C ALA A 104 -0.90 3.94 -13.35
N ALA A 105 -1.24 5.22 -13.51
CA ALA A 105 -0.46 6.18 -14.27
C ALA A 105 -0.26 7.46 -13.45
N ASP A 106 0.95 7.99 -13.43
CA ASP A 106 1.30 9.24 -12.75
C ASP A 106 2.57 9.88 -13.36
N PRO A 107 2.69 11.22 -13.37
CA PRO A 107 3.93 11.90 -13.77
C PRO A 107 5.16 11.48 -12.95
N ASN A 108 4.98 11.06 -11.70
CA ASN A 108 6.03 10.51 -10.85
C ASN A 108 6.02 8.97 -10.93
N PHE A 109 7.13 8.39 -11.40
CA PHE A 109 7.24 6.93 -11.55
C PHE A 109 7.09 6.19 -10.21
N ALA A 110 7.58 6.76 -9.10
CA ALA A 110 7.51 6.12 -7.80
C ALA A 110 6.06 6.05 -7.31
N LEU A 111 5.31 7.13 -7.51
CA LEU A 111 3.89 7.17 -7.20
C LEU A 111 3.08 6.24 -8.11
N ALA A 112 3.37 6.19 -9.41
CA ALA A 112 2.74 5.25 -10.34
C ALA A 112 2.91 3.79 -9.86
N ILE A 113 4.12 3.42 -9.43
CA ILE A 113 4.41 2.08 -8.90
C ILE A 113 3.59 1.81 -7.62
N CYS A 114 3.62 2.72 -6.64
CA CYS A 114 2.91 2.53 -5.37
C CYS A 114 1.39 2.42 -5.58
N LEU A 115 0.81 3.24 -6.45
CA LEU A 115 -0.60 3.18 -6.77
C LEU A 115 -0.98 1.88 -7.48
N ALA A 116 -0.15 1.41 -8.42
CA ALA A 116 -0.38 0.14 -9.09
C ALA A 116 -0.30 -1.04 -8.11
N ALA A 117 0.71 -1.04 -7.22
CA ALA A 117 0.89 -2.09 -6.23
C ALA A 117 -0.28 -2.15 -5.22
N SER A 118 -0.76 -0.99 -4.75
CA SER A 118 -1.92 -0.90 -3.87
C SER A 118 -3.17 -1.53 -4.50
N LYS A 119 -3.45 -1.19 -5.77
CA LYS A 119 -4.59 -1.76 -6.51
C LYS A 119 -4.48 -3.26 -6.72
N ALA A 120 -3.27 -3.77 -6.95
CA ALA A 120 -3.03 -5.21 -7.09
C ALA A 120 -3.36 -5.97 -5.80
N VAL A 121 -2.94 -5.44 -4.64
CA VAL A 121 -3.27 -6.04 -3.34
C VAL A 121 -4.78 -5.97 -3.05
N GLU A 122 -5.44 -4.85 -3.35
CA GLU A 122 -6.90 -4.72 -3.23
C GLU A 122 -7.64 -5.74 -4.09
N ALA A 123 -7.19 -5.96 -5.34
CA ALA A 123 -7.78 -6.95 -6.24
C ALA A 123 -7.68 -8.37 -5.67
N ARG A 124 -6.54 -8.72 -5.06
CA ARG A 124 -6.37 -10.01 -4.37
C ARG A 124 -7.28 -10.15 -3.16
N GLN A 125 -7.33 -9.13 -2.30
CA GLN A 125 -8.19 -9.16 -1.11
C GLN A 125 -9.68 -9.27 -1.45
N THR A 126 -10.12 -8.64 -2.55
CA THR A 126 -11.50 -8.75 -3.02
C THR A 126 -11.80 -10.15 -3.54
N ASN A 127 -10.84 -10.77 -4.23
CA ASN A 127 -10.96 -12.14 -4.75
C ASN A 127 -10.94 -13.20 -3.63
N ASP A 128 -10.18 -12.95 -2.56
CA ASP A 128 -10.06 -13.84 -1.40
C ASP A 128 -11.19 -13.64 -0.35
N ALA A 129 -12.05 -12.64 -0.54
CA ALA A 129 -13.18 -12.42 0.36
C ALA A 129 -14.17 -13.60 0.25
N PRO A 130 -14.58 -14.22 1.37
CA PRO A 130 -15.51 -15.34 1.33
C PRO A 130 -16.83 -14.86 0.70
N GLU A 131 -17.30 -15.55 -0.35
CA GLU A 131 -18.65 -15.36 -0.86
C GLU A 131 -19.62 -15.49 0.32
N THR A 132 -20.27 -14.38 0.71
CA THR A 132 -21.37 -14.43 1.67
C THR A 132 -22.43 -15.34 1.09
N VAL A 133 -22.51 -16.58 1.58
CA VAL A 133 -23.58 -17.52 1.25
C VAL A 133 -24.88 -16.89 1.71
N HIS A 134 -25.58 -16.22 0.78
CA HIS A 134 -26.98 -15.88 0.97
C HIS A 134 -27.74 -17.19 1.07
N ASN A 135 -28.04 -17.62 2.29
CA ASN A 135 -28.91 -18.74 2.56
C ASN A 135 -30.37 -18.24 2.42
N PRO A 136 -31.12 -18.56 1.35
CA PRO A 136 -32.47 -18.05 1.18
C PRO A 136 -33.45 -19.06 1.78
N LEU A 137 -33.34 -19.36 3.09
CA LEU A 137 -34.22 -20.30 3.78
C LEU A 137 -34.41 -19.87 5.24
N ALA A 138 -35.07 -18.73 5.43
CA ALA A 138 -35.70 -18.41 6.71
C ALA A 138 -36.95 -17.57 6.45
N GLY A 139 -38.12 -18.20 6.49
CA GLY A 139 -39.39 -17.48 6.56
C GLY A 139 -40.56 -18.08 5.79
N ALA A 140 -40.89 -19.35 5.99
CA ALA A 140 -42.28 -19.79 5.84
C ALA A 140 -42.86 -19.90 7.27
N PRO A 141 -43.78 -19.01 7.67
CA PRO A 141 -44.49 -19.17 8.93
C PRO A 141 -45.58 -20.28 8.82
N PRO A 142 -45.97 -20.87 9.96
CA PRO A 142 -46.86 -22.03 10.05
C PRO A 142 -48.30 -21.78 9.61
#